data_AF-A0A519I056-F1
#
_entry.id   AF-A0A519I056-F1
#
_cell.length_a   1.000
_cell.length_b   1.000
_cell.length_c   1.000
_cell.angle_alpha   90.00
_cell.angle_beta   90.00
_cell.angle_gamma   90.00
#
_symmetry.space_group_name_H-M   'P 1'
#
loop_
_entity.id
_entity.type
_entity.pdbx_description
1 polymer ?
#
loop_
_entity_poly.entity_id
_entity_poly.type
_entity_poly.pdbx_seq_one_letter_code
_entity_poly.pdbx_strand_id
1 'polypeptide(L)' 'MKSLLIIAALSASLMTSACVTVIDATDDDQAWHGENAQPFDAARAECRASSHHGQYGDAFRDCMAAKGWTRS' A
#
# COMPACT_ATOMS: atom_id res chain seq x y z
N MET A 1 9.28 23.71 37.96
CA MET A 1 8.19 23.91 36.99
C MET A 1 7.87 22.55 36.40
N LYS A 2 6.67 22.02 36.67
CA LYS A 2 6.26 20.64 36.33
C LYS A 2 5.42 20.73 35.06
N SER A 3 6.05 20.56 33.91
CA SER A 3 5.36 20.57 32.62
C SER A 3 5.03 19.15 32.21
N LEU A 4 3.73 18.94 32.08
CA LEU A 4 3.02 17.68 32.04
C LEU A 4 3.38 16.86 30.79
N LEU A 5 3.57 15.57 31.03
CA LEU A 5 3.44 14.50 30.04
C LEU A 5 2.04 14.57 29.42
N ILE A 6 1.93 14.74 28.11
CA ILE A 6 0.76 14.22 27.37
C ILE A 6 1.28 13.56 26.10
N ILE A 7 1.36 12.24 26.20
CA ILE A 7 1.59 11.29 25.12
C ILE A 7 0.39 11.44 24.18
N ALA A 8 0.56 12.13 23.06
CA ALA A 8 -0.39 12.07 21.96
C ALA A 8 -0.19 10.75 21.21
N ALA A 9 -0.62 9.64 21.83
CA ALA A 9 -0.84 8.40 21.13
C ALA A 9 -2.07 8.59 20.24
N LEU A 10 -1.84 9.08 19.02
CA LEU A 10 -2.83 9.00 17.95
C LEU A 10 -2.90 7.53 17.51
N SER A 11 -3.56 6.71 18.33
CA SER A 11 -4.04 5.40 17.94
C SER A 11 -5.19 5.61 16.97
N ALA A 12 -4.88 5.94 15.72
CA ALA A 12 -5.80 5.80 14.61
C ALA A 12 -5.96 4.31 14.34
N SER A 13 -6.68 3.62 15.22
CA SER A 13 -7.23 2.30 14.94
C SER A 13 -8.36 2.50 13.96
N LEU A 14 -8.00 2.68 12.68
CA LEU A 14 -8.94 2.45 11.60
C LEU A 14 -9.36 0.98 11.76
N MET A 15 -10.56 0.75 12.28
CA MET A 15 -11.31 -0.47 12.00
C MET A 15 -11.64 -0.45 10.51
N THR A 16 -10.62 -0.65 9.69
CA THR A 16 -10.78 -1.05 8.29
C THR A 16 -11.21 -2.51 8.39
N SER A 17 -12.52 -2.73 8.36
CA SER A 17 -13.07 -3.98 7.87
C SER A 17 -12.26 -4.37 6.64
N ALA A 18 -11.71 -5.58 6.61
CA ALA A 18 -10.88 -6.08 5.52
C ALA A 18 -11.64 -6.02 4.18
N CYS A 19 -11.66 -4.85 3.56
CA CYS A 19 -12.12 -4.63 2.22
C CYS A 19 -10.99 -5.10 1.33
N VAL A 20 -10.96 -6.40 1.02
CA VAL A 20 -10.08 -6.92 -0.02
C VAL A 20 -10.48 -6.19 -1.30
N THR A 21 -9.67 -5.22 -1.70
CA THR A 21 -9.86 -4.55 -2.98
C THR A 21 -9.10 -5.35 -4.02
N VAL A 22 -9.84 -5.94 -4.94
CA VAL A 22 -9.29 -6.58 -6.14
C VAL A 22 -9.37 -5.56 -7.26
N ILE A 23 -8.22 -5.16 -7.79
CA ILE A 23 -8.18 -4.26 -8.95
C ILE A 23 -7.75 -5.07 -10.15
N ASP A 24 -8.70 -5.30 -11.05
CA ASP A 24 -8.46 -5.81 -12.40
C ASP A 24 -7.86 -4.67 -13.21
N ALA A 25 -6.53 -4.63 -13.27
CA ALA A 25 -5.84 -3.74 -14.18
C ALA A 25 -5.93 -4.38 -15.56
N THR A 26 -6.84 -3.85 -16.40
CA THR A 26 -6.98 -4.17 -17.83
C THR A 26 -5.62 -4.34 -18.50
N ASP A 27 -5.44 -5.46 -19.19
CA ASP A 27 -4.23 -6.05 -19.81
C ASP A 27 -3.52 -7.09 -18.94
N ASP A 28 -3.98 -8.34 -19.11
CA ASP A 28 -3.34 -9.64 -18.80
C ASP A 28 -2.55 -9.78 -17.47
N ASP A 29 -3.16 -10.51 -16.53
CA ASP A 29 -2.50 -11.35 -15.50
C ASP A 29 -1.81 -10.67 -14.30
N GLN A 30 -2.20 -9.46 -13.88
CA GLN A 30 -1.73 -8.91 -12.60
C GLN A 30 -2.88 -8.48 -11.68
N ALA A 31 -3.65 -9.46 -11.19
CA ALA A 31 -4.64 -9.22 -10.14
C ALA A 31 -3.92 -8.88 -8.83
N TRP A 32 -4.01 -7.60 -8.45
CA TRP A 32 -3.49 -7.11 -7.18
C TRP A 32 -4.58 -7.15 -6.13
N HIS A 33 -4.25 -7.69 -4.96
CA HIS A 33 -5.11 -7.81 -3.81
C HIS A 33 -4.46 -7.09 -2.62
N GLY A 34 -5.22 -6.22 -1.97
CA GLY A 34 -4.76 -5.47 -0.80
C GLY A 34 -5.65 -5.69 0.40
N GLU A 35 -5.07 -6.12 1.52
CA GLU A 35 -5.72 -6.10 2.84
C GLU A 35 -5.11 -4.98 3.67
N ASN A 36 -5.88 -3.94 3.96
CA ASN A 36 -5.39 -2.72 4.62
C ASN A 36 -4.22 -2.05 3.86
N ALA A 37 -4.20 -2.22 2.54
CA ALA A 37 -3.18 -1.65 1.67
C ALA A 37 -3.39 -0.14 1.47
N GLN A 38 -2.31 0.56 1.11
CA GLN A 38 -2.43 1.93 0.62
C GLN A 38 -3.29 1.99 -0.65
N PRO A 39 -3.98 3.12 -0.94
CA PRO A 39 -4.75 3.26 -2.18
C PRO A 39 -3.92 2.89 -3.42
N PHE A 40 -4.47 2.00 -4.26
CA PHE A 40 -3.70 1.33 -5.32
C PHE A 40 -2.98 2.30 -6.26
N ASP A 41 -3.69 3.32 -6.76
CA ASP A 41 -3.10 4.27 -7.72
C ASP A 41 -1.97 5.09 -7.10
N ALA A 42 -2.08 5.47 -5.82
CA ALA A 42 -1.02 6.17 -5.11
C ALA A 42 0.21 5.27 -4.90
N ALA A 43 0.00 4.04 -4.41
CA ALA A 43 1.08 3.05 -4.26
C ALA A 43 1.76 2.74 -5.60
N ARG A 44 0.96 2.52 -6.66
CA ARG A 44 1.41 2.26 -8.03
C ARG A 44 2.22 3.43 -8.60
N ALA A 45 1.77 4.66 -8.41
CA ALA A 45 2.48 5.85 -8.87
C ALA A 45 3.83 6.04 -8.14
N GLU A 46 3.83 5.91 -6.82
CA GLU A 46 5.04 5.98 -6.01
C GLU A 46 6.04 4.88 -6.39
N CYS A 47 5.58 3.63 -6.50
CA CYS A 47 6.43 2.51 -6.86
C CYS A 47 6.95 2.61 -8.29
N ARG A 48 6.20 3.17 -9.23
CA ARG A 48 6.71 3.47 -10.58
C ARG A 48 7.78 4.55 -10.57
N ALA A 49 7.58 5.60 -9.77
CA ALA A 49 8.54 6.68 -9.66
C ALA A 49 9.88 6.19 -9.06
N SER A 50 9.83 5.23 -8.13
CA SER A 50 11.02 4.71 -7.45
C SER A 50 11.78 3.63 -8.21
N SER A 51 11.11 2.81 -9.03
CA SER A 51 11.71 1.57 -9.56
C SER A 51 12.40 1.72 -10.92
N HIS A 52 12.28 2.84 -11.63
CA HIS A 52 12.92 3.16 -12.94
C HIS A 52 12.78 2.10 -14.09
N HIS A 53 12.22 0.91 -13.82
CA HIS A 53 12.30 -0.30 -14.67
C HIS A 53 10.94 -0.84 -15.14
N GLY A 54 9.88 -0.03 -15.03
CA GLY A 54 8.55 -0.42 -15.47
C GLY A 54 7.80 -1.32 -14.48
N GLN A 55 6.55 -1.61 -14.84
CA GLN A 55 5.49 -2.12 -13.97
C GLN A 55 5.52 -3.65 -13.75
N TYR A 56 6.59 -4.31 -14.20
CA TYR A 56 6.73 -5.77 -14.21
C TYR A 56 8.02 -6.28 -13.55
N GLY A 57 8.89 -5.39 -13.08
CA GLY A 57 10.14 -5.79 -12.40
C GLY A 57 9.93 -6.17 -10.94
N ASP A 58 10.79 -7.03 -10.40
CA ASP A 58 10.72 -7.45 -8.99
C ASP A 58 10.80 -6.28 -8.02
N ALA A 59 11.58 -5.23 -8.34
CA ALA A 59 11.63 -4.00 -7.54
C ALA A 59 10.27 -3.28 -7.43
N PHE A 60 9.45 -3.29 -8.49
CA PHE A 60 8.10 -2.74 -8.45
C PHE A 60 7.19 -3.60 -7.56
N ARG A 61 7.32 -4.93 -7.65
CA ARG A 61 6.53 -5.87 -6.85
C ARG A 61 6.86 -5.77 -5.36
N ASP A 62 8.14 -5.68 -5.01
CA ASP A 62 8.59 -5.52 -3.63
C ASP A 62 8.11 -4.20 -3.03
N CYS A 63 8.14 -3.12 -3.83
CA CYS A 63 7.57 -1.85 -3.43
C CYS A 63 6.06 -1.95 -3.18
N MET A 64 5.30 -2.59 -4.07
CA MET A 64 3.86 -2.80 -3.91
C MET A 64 3.55 -3.67 -2.68
N ALA A 65 4.34 -4.71 -2.41
CA ALA A 65 4.23 -5.56 -1.22
C ALA A 65 4.44 -4.76 0.07
N ALA A 66 5.44 -3.87 0.11
CA ALA A 66 5.66 -2.96 1.23
C ALA A 66 4.48 -1.98 1.45
N LYS A 67 3.65 -1.77 0.43
CA LYS A 67 2.44 -0.92 0.48
C LYS A 67 1.17 -1.71 0.83
N GLY A 68 1.30 -3.02 1.07
CA GLY A 68 0.21 -3.92 1.45
C GLY A 68 -0.43 -4.67 0.29
N TRP A 69 0.14 -4.60 -0.92
CA TRP A 69 -0.41 -5.25 -2.11
C TRP A 69 0.27 -6.58 -2.40
N THR A 70 -0.52 -7.64 -2.57
CA THR A 70 -0.06 -8.97 -2.98
C THR A 70 -0.58 -9.27 -4.39
N ARG A 71 0.25 -9.92 -5.20
CA ARG A 71 -0.13 -10.38 -6.55
C ARG A 71 -0.54 -11.85 -6.49
N SER A 72 -1.65 -12.21 -7.14
CA SER A 72 -2.09 -13.59 -7.38
C SER A 72 -1.77 -14.06 -8.80
#